data_AF-A0A963CUB9-F1
#
_entry.id   AF-A0A963CUB9-F1
#
_cell.length_a   1.000
_cell.length_b   1.000
_cell.length_c   1.000
_cell.angle_alpha   90.00
_cell.angle_beta   90.00
_cell.angle_gamma   90.00
#
_symmetry.space_group_name_H-M   'P 1'
#
loop_
_entity.id
_entity.type
_entity.pdbx_description
1 polymer ?
#
loop_
_entity_poly.entity_id
_entity_poly.type
_entity_poly.pdbx_seq_one_letter_code
_entity_poly.pdbx_strand_id
1 'polypeptide(L)' 'MAESNTKPSNRLTSLTQIVREIDSAADLESALRVLVHRTREVMGADVCSIYFTDEANRRHVAAATDGLSSSIVGNVQ' A
#
# COMPACT_ATOMS: atom_id res chain seq x y z
N MET A 1 28.72 -31.21 7.84
CA MET A 1 28.89 -30.02 6.99
C MET A 1 27.60 -29.81 6.21
N ALA A 2 26.96 -28.66 6.47
CA ALA A 2 25.88 -27.97 5.76
C ALA A 2 24.61 -28.76 5.34
N GLU A 3 23.58 -28.70 6.19
CA GLU A 3 22.18 -28.85 5.79
C GLU A 3 21.66 -27.50 5.26
N SER A 4 21.34 -27.45 3.97
CA SER A 4 20.77 -26.29 3.30
C SER A 4 19.30 -26.12 3.74
N ASN A 5 19.04 -25.15 4.61
CA ASN A 5 17.68 -24.82 5.03
C ASN A 5 16.93 -24.07 3.92
N THR A 6 16.14 -24.80 3.16
CA THR A 6 15.07 -24.31 2.31
C THR A 6 14.01 -23.60 3.17
N LYS A 7 14.12 -22.27 3.28
CA LYS A 7 13.13 -21.45 3.98
C LYS A 7 11.78 -21.55 3.25
N PRO A 8 10.68 -21.88 3.95
CA PRO A 8 9.38 -22.14 3.34
C PRO A 8 8.75 -20.86 2.80
N SER A 9 8.07 -20.99 1.67
CA SER A 9 7.32 -19.98 0.92
C SER A 9 6.35 -19.18 1.80
N ASN A 10 6.78 -18.05 2.37
CA ASN A 10 5.97 -17.35 3.36
C ASN A 10 5.39 -16.04 2.82
N ARG A 11 4.27 -16.12 2.09
CA ARG A 11 3.47 -14.94 1.69
C ARG A 11 3.04 -14.08 2.89
N LEU A 12 2.93 -14.66 4.09
CA LEU A 12 2.69 -13.91 5.33
C LEU A 12 3.88 -13.03 5.72
N THR A 13 5.13 -13.41 5.42
CA THR A 13 6.29 -12.56 5.77
C THR A 13 6.26 -11.24 5.00
N SER A 14 5.86 -11.26 3.73
CA SER A 14 5.77 -10.07 2.89
C SER A 14 4.70 -9.10 3.38
N LEU A 15 3.51 -9.60 3.74
CA LEU A 15 2.46 -8.78 4.34
C LEU A 15 2.87 -8.23 5.72
N THR A 16 3.57 -9.03 6.53
CA THR A 16 4.07 -8.58 7.85
C THR A 16 5.16 -7.51 7.71
N GLN A 17 5.99 -7.56 6.67
CA GLN A 17 6.97 -6.52 6.35
C GLN A 17 6.29 -5.21 5.95
N ILE A 18 5.22 -5.28 5.15
CA ILE A 18 4.43 -4.10 4.77
C ILE A 18 3.85 -3.43 6.02
N VAL A 19 3.29 -4.20 6.97
CA VAL A 19 2.78 -3.65 8.23
C VAL A 19 3.89 -2.98 9.06
N ARG A 20 5.09 -3.56 9.11
CA ARG A 20 6.23 -2.96 9.82
C ARG A 20 6.76 -1.69 9.15
N GLU A 21 6.78 -1.64 7.82
CA GLU A 21 7.15 -0.43 7.07
C GLU A 21 6.13 0.70 7.32
N ILE A 22 4.84 0.37 7.37
CA ILE A 22 3.76 1.30 7.75
C ILE A 22 3.94 1.81 9.18
N ASP A 23 4.27 0.93 10.13
CA ASP A 23 4.48 1.29 11.54
C ASP A 23 5.74 2.17 11.74
N SER A 24 6.71 2.06 10.84
CA SER A 24 7.91 2.90 10.79
C SER A 24 7.77 4.19 9.98
N ALA A 25 6.64 4.37 9.29
CA ALA A 25 6.40 5.57 8.50
C ALA A 25 6.24 6.78 9.43
N ALA A 26 6.81 7.92 9.03
CA ALA A 26 6.73 9.15 9.82
C ALA A 26 5.30 9.68 9.96
N ASP A 27 4.44 9.36 8.99
CA ASP A 27 3.07 9.83 8.89
C ASP A 27 2.24 8.91 7.98
N LEU A 28 0.92 9.04 8.06
CA LEU A 28 -0.05 8.25 7.31
C LEU A 28 0.11 8.40 5.78
N GLU A 29 0.45 9.58 5.29
CA GLU A 29 0.60 9.85 3.85
C GLU A 29 1.80 9.08 3.28
N SER A 30 2.90 9.04 4.03
CA SER A 30 4.10 8.27 3.70
C SER A 30 3.82 6.76 3.68
N ALA A 31 3.09 6.25 4.68
CA ALA A 31 2.69 4.84 4.73
C ALA A 31 1.82 4.43 3.53
N LEU A 32 0.80 5.24 3.20
CA LEU A 32 -0.11 4.96 2.10
C LEU A 32 0.60 4.97 0.75
N ARG A 33 1.58 5.88 0.55
CA ARG A 33 2.43 5.90 -0.65
C ARG A 33 3.22 4.62 -0.85
N VAL A 34 3.85 4.10 0.22
CA VAL A 34 4.56 2.81 0.16
C VAL A 34 3.60 1.68 -0.19
N LEU A 35 2.41 1.67 0.42
CA LEU A 35 1.37 0.68 0.17
C LEU A 35 0.94 0.62 -1.30
N VAL A 36 0.48 1.75 -1.87
CA VAL A 36 0.00 1.76 -3.26
C VAL A 36 1.11 1.38 -4.24
N HIS A 37 2.34 1.80 -3.98
CA HIS A 37 3.49 1.48 -4.81
C HIS A 37 3.84 -0.01 -4.79
N ARG A 38 4.03 -0.57 -3.59
CA ARG A 38 4.36 -2.00 -3.42
C ARG A 38 3.25 -2.91 -3.93
N THR A 39 2.00 -2.58 -3.65
CA THR A 39 0.86 -3.36 -4.14
C THR A 39 0.81 -3.34 -5.66
N ARG A 40 1.02 -2.18 -6.30
CA ARG A 40 1.07 -2.08 -7.76
C ARG A 40 2.17 -2.96 -8.36
N GLU A 41 3.39 -2.88 -7.82
CA GLU A 41 4.53 -3.69 -8.27
C GLU A 41 4.26 -5.19 -8.14
N VAL A 42 3.79 -5.63 -6.97
CA VAL A 42 3.55 -7.05 -6.67
C VAL A 42 2.42 -7.62 -7.52
N MET A 43 1.39 -6.83 -7.80
CA MET A 43 0.23 -7.26 -8.58
C MET A 43 0.43 -7.10 -10.09
N GLY A 44 1.51 -6.44 -10.53
CA GLY A 44 1.73 -6.12 -11.94
C GLY A 44 0.62 -5.27 -12.55
N ALA A 45 -0.02 -4.42 -11.72
CA ALA A 45 -1.15 -3.60 -12.14
C ALA A 45 -0.67 -2.27 -12.72
N ASP A 46 -1.46 -1.69 -13.62
CA ASP A 46 -1.17 -0.36 -14.16
C ASP A 46 -1.37 0.74 -13.10
N VAL A 47 -2.36 0.55 -12.23
CA VAL A 47 -2.80 1.53 -11.21
C VAL A 47 -3.14 0.83 -9.89
N CYS A 48 -2.80 1.47 -8.77
CA CYS A 48 -3.31 1.15 -7.44
C CYS A 48 -3.70 2.45 -6.72
N SER A 49 -4.91 2.49 -6.15
CA SER A 49 -5.39 3.66 -5.39
C SER A 49 -6.09 3.22 -4.11
N ILE A 50 -5.90 3.97 -3.04
CA ILE A 50 -6.58 3.78 -1.75
C ILE A 50 -7.51 4.97 -1.54
N TYR A 51 -8.72 4.69 -1.06
CA TYR A 51 -9.74 5.68 -0.76
C TYR A 51 -10.17 5.59 0.70
N PHE A 52 -10.40 6.73 1.33
CA PHE A 52 -11.10 6.80 2.60
C PHE A 52 -12.55 7.20 2.39
N THR A 53 -13.43 6.61 3.20
CA THR A 53 -14.83 6.99 3.23
C THR A 53 -14.98 8.16 4.19
N ASP A 54 -15.44 9.29 3.66
CA ASP A 54 -16.00 10.37 4.45
C ASP A 54 -17.48 10.04 4.70
N GLU A 55 -17.77 9.50 5.87
CA GLU A 55 -19.12 9.13 6.30
C GLU A 55 -20.04 10.36 6.46
N ALA A 56 -19.48 11.52 6.84
CA ALA A 56 -20.27 12.74 7.04
C ALA A 56 -20.85 13.25 5.72
N ASN A 57 -20.06 13.16 4.65
CA ASN A 57 -20.48 13.56 3.31
C ASN A 57 -20.93 12.38 2.43
N ARG A 58 -20.79 11.13 2.91
CA ARG A 58 -21.05 9.86 2.19
C ARG A 58 -20.29 9.76 0.87
N ARG A 59 -18.99 10.09 0.89
CA ARG A 59 -18.13 10.14 -0.32
C ARG A 59 -16.83 9.40 -0.10
N HIS A 60 -16.19 9.00 -1.21
CA HIS A 60 -14.86 8.43 -1.20
C HIS A 60 -13.83 9.49 -1.63
N VAL A 61 -12.82 9.69 -0.79
CA VAL A 61 -11.72 10.61 -1.04
C VAL A 61 -10.47 9.78 -1.31
N ALA A 62 -9.80 10.05 -2.43
CA ALA A 62 -8.54 9.34 -2.72
C ALA A 62 -7.48 9.75 -1.69
N ALA A 63 -6.98 8.77 -0.94
CA ALA A 63 -5.98 8.96 0.10
C ALA A 63 -4.56 8.78 -0.45
N ALA A 64 -4.38 7.89 -1.42
CA ALA A 64 -3.13 7.72 -2.17
C ALA A 64 -3.38 7.04 -3.51
N THR A 65 -2.49 7.27 -4.47
CA THR A 65 -2.51 6.57 -5.75
C THR A 65 -1.10 6.38 -6.30
N ASP A 66 -0.88 5.27 -7.00
CA ASP A 66 0.25 5.03 -7.89
C ASP A 66 -0.29 4.60 -9.26
N GLY A 67 0.23 5.16 -10.35
CA GLY A 67 -0.24 4.97 -11.72
C GLY A 67 -1.32 5.95 -12.22
N LEU A 68 -1.95 6.74 -11.35
CA LEU A 68 -2.80 7.89 -11.72
C LEU A 68 -2.12 9.20 -11.34
N SER A 69 -2.66 10.31 -11.84
CA SER A 69 -2.19 11.65 -11.47
C SER A 69 -2.31 11.86 -9.97
N SER A 70 -1.24 12.31 -9.31
CA SER A 70 -1.26 12.67 -7.89
C SER A 70 -2.27 13.77 -7.57
N SER A 71 -2.72 14.52 -8.58
CA SER A 71 -3.77 15.52 -8.44
C SER A 71 -5.11 14.93 -7.98
N ILE A 72 -5.36 13.62 -8.10
CA ILE A 72 -6.61 13.04 -7.58
C ILE A 72 -6.60 12.87 -6.06
N VAL A 73 -5.42 12.86 -5.41
CA VAL A 73 -5.32 12.69 -3.96
C VAL A 73 -5.93 13.91 -3.27
N GLY A 74 -6.83 13.67 -2.31
CA GLY A 74 -7.60 14.72 -1.64
C GLY A 74 -8.75 15.29 -2.48
N ASN A 75 -8.88 14.90 -3.75
CA ASN A 75 -10.04 15.24 -4.56
C ASN A 75 -11.17 14.23 -4.35
N VAL A 76 -12.39 14.74 -4.45
CA VAL A 76 -13.60 13.99 -4.15
C VAL A 76 -14.31 13.68 -5.46
N GLN A 77 -14.47 12.38 -5.76
CA GLN A 77 -15.33 11.92 -6.86
C GLN A 77 -16.81 11.89 -6.46
#